data_AF-A0A4Y2IBP2-F1
#
_entry.id   AF-A0A4Y2IBP2-F1
#
_cell.length_a   1.000
_cell.length_b   1.000
_cell.length_c   1.000
_cell.angle_alpha   90.00
_cell.angle_beta   90.00
_cell.angle_gamma   90.00
#
_symmetry.space_group_name_H-M   'P 1'
#
loop_
_entity.id
_entity.type
_entity.pdbx_description
1 polymer ?
#
loop_
_entity_poly.entity_id
_entity_poly.type
_entity_poly.pdbx_seq_one_letter_code
_entity_poly.pdbx_strand_id
1 'polypeptide(L)'
;VKMWEQLDKTLRSGSSALPEWLTTYLWCRFNIYDRTGDGAIDVEEFAYILENFGIPERQSRQCFTMMTLNDTKPLDFAYFCELAIEYYTSDDPSALGNFITGKLNF
;
A
#
# COMPACT_ATOMS: atom_id res chain seq x y z
N VAL A 1 -4.36 5.30 -22.66
CA VAL A 1 -5.58 5.21 -21.83
C VAL A 1 -5.17 5.57 -20.41
N LYS A 2 -5.91 6.44 -19.73
CA LYS A 2 -5.52 6.88 -18.38
C LYS A 2 -5.74 5.73 -17.39
N MET A 3 -4.74 5.45 -16.54
CA MET A 3 -4.76 4.30 -15.61
C MET A 3 -6.01 4.27 -14.71
N TRP A 4 -6.45 5.43 -14.23
CA TRP A 4 -7.63 5.57 -13.36
C TRP A 4 -8.96 5.28 -14.08
N GLU A 5 -9.05 5.51 -15.39
CA GLU A 5 -10.25 5.17 -16.18
C GLU A 5 -10.42 3.66 -16.35
N GLN A 6 -9.32 2.90 -16.36
CA GLN A 6 -9.36 1.43 -16.41
C GLN A 6 -9.72 0.84 -15.05
N LEU A 7 -9.15 1.39 -13.97
CA LEU A 7 -9.50 0.98 -12.60
C LEU A 7 -10.99 1.25 -12.31
N ASP A 8 -11.49 2.44 -12.65
CA ASP A 8 -12.91 2.80 -12.47
C ASP A 8 -13.85 1.85 -13.26
N LYS A 9 -13.50 1.49 -14.50
CA LYS A 9 -14.27 0.52 -15.29
C LYS A 9 -14.29 -0.87 -14.65
N THR A 10 -13.15 -1.34 -14.15
CA THR A 10 -13.05 -2.65 -13.51
C THR A 10 -13.85 -2.69 -12.21
N LEU A 11 -13.72 -1.67 -11.35
CA LEU A 11 -14.51 -1.54 -10.12
C LEU A 11 -16.02 -1.46 -10.43
N ARG A 12 -16.43 -0.68 -11.45
CA ARG A 12 -17.85 -0.57 -11.87
C ARG A 12 -18.41 -1.85 -12.48
N SER A 13 -17.57 -2.70 -13.08
CA SER A 13 -18.00 -3.99 -13.63
C SER A 13 -18.30 -5.04 -12.56
N GLY A 14 -18.06 -4.75 -11.28
CA GLY A 14 -18.27 -5.70 -10.18
C GLY A 14 -17.29 -6.87 -10.18
N SER A 15 -16.24 -6.82 -11.00
CA SER A 15 -15.10 -7.73 -10.90
C SER A 15 -14.26 -7.34 -9.69
N SER A 16 -14.10 -8.27 -8.74
CA SER A 16 -13.17 -8.12 -7.62
C SER A 16 -11.70 -8.18 -8.04
N ALA A 17 -11.42 -8.57 -9.29
CA ALA A 17 -10.08 -8.72 -9.81
C ALA A 17 -9.52 -7.38 -10.31
N LEU A 18 -8.38 -6.96 -9.75
CA LEU A 18 -7.61 -5.84 -10.26
C LEU A 18 -7.13 -6.12 -11.70
N PRO A 19 -7.00 -5.08 -12.55
CA PRO A 19 -6.36 -5.23 -13.86
C PRO A 19 -4.98 -5.88 -13.73
N GLU A 20 -4.63 -6.79 -14.64
CA GLU A 20 -3.38 -7.55 -14.59
C GLU A 20 -2.14 -6.65 -14.42
N TRP A 21 -2.05 -5.57 -15.20
CA TRP A 21 -0.94 -4.62 -15.10
C TRP A 21 -0.82 -3.98 -13.71
N LEU A 22 -1.94 -3.71 -13.05
CA LEU A 22 -1.96 -3.10 -11.72
C LEU A 22 -1.55 -4.14 -10.67
N THR A 23 -2.07 -5.36 -10.79
CA THR A 23 -1.67 -6.49 -9.95
C THR A 23 -0.17 -6.75 -10.05
N THR A 24 0.39 -6.78 -11.26
CA THR A 24 1.84 -6.94 -11.48
C THR A 24 2.63 -5.78 -10.87
N TYR A 25 2.19 -4.55 -11.07
CA TYR A 25 2.85 -3.37 -10.49
C TYR A 25 2.85 -3.41 -8.96
N LEU A 26 1.70 -3.70 -8.34
CA LEU A 26 1.58 -3.81 -6.89
C LEU A 26 2.39 -4.98 -6.35
N TRP A 27 2.43 -6.11 -7.06
CA TRP A 27 3.27 -7.25 -6.71
C TRP A 27 4.75 -6.87 -6.71
N CYS A 28 5.25 -6.23 -7.77
CA CYS A 28 6.63 -5.75 -7.80
C CYS A 28 6.92 -4.77 -6.66
N ARG A 29 5.99 -3.85 -6.37
CA ARG A 29 6.13 -2.88 -5.28
C ARG A 29 6.15 -3.57 -3.91
N PHE A 30 5.29 -4.56 -3.69
CA PHE A 30 5.25 -5.36 -2.46
C PHE A 30 6.59 -6.07 -2.21
N ASN A 31 7.14 -6.73 -3.23
CA ASN A 31 8.43 -7.43 -3.14
C ASN A 31 9.64 -6.50 -2.94
N ILE A 32 9.51 -5.19 -3.16
CA ILE A 32 10.56 -4.23 -2.78
C ILE A 32 10.61 -4.07 -1.25
N TYR A 33 9.46 -4.16 -0.60
CA TYR A 33 9.34 -4.09 0.85
C TYR A 33 9.62 -5.44 1.52
N ASP A 34 8.93 -6.51 1.10
CA ASP A 34 9.08 -7.87 1.63
C ASP A 34 10.45 -8.45 1.22
N ARG A 35 11.47 -8.14 2.02
CA ARG A 35 12.87 -8.50 1.77
C ARG A 35 13.19 -9.89 2.28
N THR A 36 12.49 -10.32 3.32
CA THR A 36 12.63 -11.65 3.91
C THR A 36 11.89 -12.71 3.10
N GLY A 37 10.89 -12.32 2.31
CA GLY A 37 10.12 -13.19 1.44
C GLY A 37 9.13 -14.06 2.20
N ASP A 38 8.68 -13.62 3.39
CA ASP A 38 7.75 -14.36 4.23
C ASP A 38 6.27 -14.11 3.85
N GLY A 39 6.04 -13.20 2.90
CA GLY A 39 4.73 -12.86 2.38
C GLY A 39 3.99 -11.79 3.19
N ALA A 40 4.64 -11.15 4.17
CA ALA A 40 4.08 -10.04 4.92
C ALA A 40 5.15 -8.98 5.20
N ILE A 41 4.81 -7.71 4.95
CA ILE A 41 5.73 -6.62 5.23
C ILE A 41 5.71 -6.34 6.73
N ASP A 42 6.87 -6.40 7.38
CA ASP A 42 7.02 -5.98 8.77
C ASP A 42 7.43 -4.49 8.90
N VAL A 43 7.42 -4.00 10.15
CA VAL A 43 7.74 -2.60 10.44
C VAL A 43 9.20 -2.23 10.10
N GLU A 44 10.13 -3.19 10.23
CA GLU A 44 11.55 -2.97 9.96
C GLU A 44 11.80 -2.89 8.45
N GLU A 45 11.18 -3.78 7.68
CA GLU A 45 11.20 -3.78 6.22
C GLU A 45 10.61 -2.50 5.63
N PHE A 46 9.44 -2.10 6.13
CA PHE A 46 8.77 -0.87 5.69
C PHE A 46 9.60 0.36 6.00
N ALA A 47 10.11 0.47 7.24
CA ALA A 47 10.90 1.62 7.66
C ALA A 47 12.25 1.70 6.91
N TYR A 48 12.93 0.57 6.71
CA TYR A 48 14.20 0.50 6.01
C TYR A 48 14.10 1.01 4.56
N ILE A 49 13.08 0.57 3.82
CA ILE A 49 12.91 1.00 2.44
C ILE A 49 12.58 2.48 2.37
N LEU A 50 11.71 2.98 3.25
CA LEU A 50 11.32 4.39 3.25
C LEU A 50 12.44 5.32 3.69
N GLU A 51 13.32 4.88 4.59
CA GLU A 51 14.53 5.62 4.95
C GLU A 51 15.44 5.82 3.73
N ASN A 52 15.60 4.80 2.88
CA ASN A 52 16.34 4.92 1.62
C ASN A 52 15.69 5.91 0.62
N PHE A 53 14.40 6.17 0.75
CA PHE A 53 13.67 7.20 -0.01
C PHE A 53 13.64 8.57 0.70
N GLY A 54 14.38 8.73 1.80
CA GLY A 54 14.50 9.99 2.55
C GLY A 54 13.34 10.29 3.49
N ILE A 55 12.49 9.30 3.80
CA ILE A 55 11.42 9.41 4.79
C ILE A 55 11.97 8.97 6.16
N PRO A 56 11.88 9.82 7.20
CA PRO A 56 12.41 9.47 8.52
C PRO A 56 11.78 8.20 9.09
N GLU A 57 12.61 7.34 9.69
CA GLU A 57 12.20 6.07 10.31
C GLU A 57 11.02 6.25 11.30
N ARG A 58 11.09 7.29 12.13
CA ARG A 58 10.01 7.59 13.09
C ARG A 58 8.66 7.81 12.40
N GLN A 59 8.66 8.44 11.22
CA GLN A 59 7.46 8.72 10.45
C GLN A 59 6.93 7.44 9.80
N SER A 60 7.80 6.66 9.14
CA SER A 60 7.40 5.41 8.49
C SER A 60 6.85 4.40 9.49
N ARG A 61 7.46 4.27 10.68
CA ARG A 61 6.93 3.43 11.76
C ARG A 61 5.53 3.86 12.22
N GLN A 62 5.29 5.16 12.36
CA GLN A 62 3.96 5.67 12.71
C GLN A 62 2.92 5.33 11.63
N CYS A 63 3.25 5.53 10.36
CA CYS A 63 2.41 5.14 9.23
C CYS A 63 2.10 3.64 9.26
N PHE A 64 3.11 2.81 9.51
CA PHE A 64 2.95 1.36 9.61
C PHE A 64 1.97 0.97 10.73
N THR A 65 2.16 1.49 11.95
CA THR A 65 1.26 1.24 13.08
C THR A 65 -0.19 1.66 12.78
N MET A 66 -0.40 2.76 12.06
CA MET A 66 -1.74 3.18 11.64
C MET A 66 -2.36 2.19 10.65
N MET A 67 -1.61 1.76 9.63
CA MET A 67 -2.10 0.81 8.63
C MET A 67 -2.36 -0.58 9.21
N THR A 68 -1.49 -1.09 10.08
CA THR A 68 -1.62 -2.43 10.68
C THR A 68 -2.55 -2.48 11.88
N LEU A 69 -3.22 -1.36 12.20
CA LEU A 69 -4.08 -1.23 13.37
C LEU A 69 -3.35 -1.68 14.65
N ASN A 70 -2.14 -1.17 14.85
CA ASN A 70 -1.24 -1.54 15.92
C ASN A 70 -0.92 -3.05 15.94
N ASP A 71 -0.44 -3.54 14.79
CA ASP A 71 0.01 -4.92 14.52
C ASP A 71 -1.07 -6.00 14.66
N THR A 72 -2.35 -5.60 14.65
CA THR A 72 -3.48 -6.54 14.68
C THR A 72 -3.89 -7.04 13.30
N LYS A 73 -3.54 -6.31 12.23
CA LYS A 73 -3.75 -6.71 10.84
C LYS A 73 -2.39 -6.83 10.13
N PRO A 74 -1.97 -8.04 9.72
CA PRO A 74 -0.71 -8.23 9.01
C PRO A 74 -0.76 -7.54 7.64
N LEU A 75 0.36 -6.94 7.23
CA LEU A 75 0.49 -6.29 5.93
C LEU A 75 0.91 -7.30 4.85
N ASP A 76 0.02 -8.26 4.57
CA ASP A 76 0.20 -9.21 3.47
C ASP A 76 -0.11 -8.57 2.11
N PHE A 77 0.14 -9.30 1.02
CA PHE A 77 -0.08 -8.78 -0.33
C PHE A 77 -1.55 -8.40 -0.61
N ALA A 78 -2.50 -9.15 -0.05
CA ALA A 78 -3.92 -8.87 -0.25
C ALA A 78 -4.31 -7.54 0.41
N TYR A 79 -3.91 -7.34 1.66
CA TYR A 79 -4.17 -6.10 2.37
C TYR A 79 -3.39 -4.91 1.78
N PHE A 80 -2.16 -5.13 1.33
CA PHE A 80 -1.40 -4.12 0.60
C PHE A 80 -2.13 -3.64 -0.65
N CYS A 81 -2.81 -4.54 -1.38
CA CYS A 81 -3.65 -4.16 -2.51
C CYS A 81 -4.86 -3.34 -2.08
N GLU A 82 -5.54 -3.69 -0.99
CA GLU A 82 -6.66 -2.91 -0.44
C GLU A 82 -6.24 -1.46 -0.14
N LEU A 83 -5.12 -1.29 0.59
CA LEU A 83 -4.57 0.03 0.91
C LEU A 83 -4.15 0.81 -0.33
N ALA A 84 -3.56 0.13 -1.33
CA ALA A 84 -3.16 0.77 -2.58
C ALA A 84 -4.37 1.24 -3.39
N ILE A 85 -5.44 0.44 -3.47
CA ILE A 85 -6.69 0.85 -4.13
C ILE A 85 -7.26 2.05 -3.40
N GLU A 86 -7.37 1.98 -2.07
CA GLU A 86 -7.88 3.08 -1.25
C GLU A 86 -7.09 4.37 -1.50
N TYR A 87 -5.76 4.30 -1.56
CA TYR A 87 -4.90 5.43 -1.91
C TYR A 87 -5.19 6.05 -3.30
N TYR A 88 -5.54 5.23 -4.29
CA TYR A 88 -5.80 5.72 -5.65
C TYR A 88 -7.24 6.20 -5.88
N THR A 89 -8.19 5.78 -5.05
CA THR A 89 -9.62 6.01 -5.30
C THR A 89 -10.34 6.79 -4.22
N SER A 90 -9.81 6.86 -3.01
CA SER A 90 -10.44 7.55 -1.90
C SER A 90 -10.19 9.05 -1.96
N ASP A 91 -11.25 9.83 -1.73
CA ASP A 91 -11.16 11.28 -1.49
C ASP A 91 -11.04 11.61 0.02
N ASP A 92 -11.07 10.59 0.90
CA ASP A 92 -10.96 10.77 2.35
C ASP A 92 -9.50 11.00 2.78
N PRO A 93 -9.15 12.18 3.33
CA PRO A 93 -7.81 12.46 3.81
C PRO A 93 -7.37 11.55 4.97
N SER A 94 -8.32 10.95 5.69
CA SER A 94 -8.07 10.06 6.83
C SER A 94 -8.00 8.57 6.47
N ALA A 95 -8.16 8.23 5.19
CA ALA A 95 -8.07 6.86 4.71
C ALA A 95 -6.71 6.23 5.03
N LEU A 96 -6.71 4.95 5.44
CA LEU A 96 -5.49 4.25 5.85
C LEU A 96 -4.52 4.07 4.68
N GLY A 97 -5.05 3.92 3.46
CA GLY A 97 -4.28 3.84 2.23
C GLY A 97 -3.33 5.02 2.02
N ASN A 98 -3.63 6.20 2.56
CA ASN A 98 -2.78 7.38 2.46
C ASN A 98 -1.37 7.13 3.06
N PHE A 99 -1.29 6.29 4.10
CA PHE A 99 -0.06 5.95 4.79
C PHE A 99 0.84 4.96 4.03
N ILE A 100 0.37 4.35 2.92
CA ILE A 100 1.16 3.40 2.09
C ILE A 100 2.39 4.03 1.44
N THR A 101 2.46 5.36 1.45
CA THR A 101 3.59 6.15 0.93
C THR A 101 4.61 6.50 2.02
N GLY A 102 4.32 6.20 3.29
CA GLY A 102 5.17 6.58 4.41
C GLY A 102 5.07 8.04 4.84
N LYS A 103 4.20 8.85 4.21
CA LYS A 103 4.00 10.26 4.54
C LYS A 103 2.78 10.45 5.44
N LEU A 104 2.83 11.49 6.28
CA LEU A 104 1.73 11.88 7.19
C LEU A 104 1.00 13.15 6.75
N ASN A 105 1.56 13.87 5.77
CA ASN A 105 0.99 15.10 5.23
C ASN A 105 0.63 14.87 3.77
N PHE A 106 -0.59 15.26 3.39
CA PHE A 106 -1.19 15.08 2.07
C PHE A 106 -1.73 16.41 1.56
#